data_AF-A0A6L2ZU32-F1
#
_entry.id   AF-A0A6L2ZU32-F1
#
_cell.length_a   1.000
_cell.length_b   1.000
_cell.length_c   1.000
_cell.angle_alpha   90.00
_cell.angle_beta   90.00
_cell.angle_gamma   90.00
#
_symmetry.space_group_name_H-M   'P 1'
#
loop_
_entity.id
_entity.type
_entity.pdbx_description
1 polymer ?
#
loop_
_entity_poly.entity_id
_entity_poly.type
_entity_poly.pdbx_seq_one_letter_code
_entity_poly.pdbx_strand_id
1 'polypeptide(L)'
;MKKTLILSTALISIFALSGCSDTTKKQTQIENNQDSSVTKTSKNSTESRSSSTSESTVSSTDTPSKETAQTTSPSFEGYTAEQIEYARVTEAIIHYYKGDYQPVSIDVTKNGQNHQVFPFKGSVIIPQETVTLSFSKDNTMAGTTIITYSSNHDGSINFYKDPNHYQDERYLKDPSWVEKESQKLLDSRQELDIPVSYDQEAAQIISKIQIK
;
A
#
# COMPACT_ATOMS: atom_id res chain seq x y z
N MET A 1 -31.98 -9.01 -57.69
CA MET A 1 -33.43 -8.78 -57.51
C MET A 1 -33.83 -9.27 -56.12
N LYS A 2 -34.71 -8.54 -55.40
CA LYS A 2 -35.43 -8.94 -54.16
C LYS A 2 -34.51 -9.21 -52.94
N LYS A 3 -34.59 -8.49 -51.80
CA LYS A 3 -35.66 -8.47 -50.76
C LYS A 3 -35.92 -9.90 -50.24
N THR A 4 -35.97 -10.22 -48.93
CA THR A 4 -35.97 -9.44 -47.66
C THR A 4 -35.44 -10.40 -46.55
N LEU A 5 -35.41 -10.16 -45.23
CA LEU A 5 -36.12 -9.25 -44.30
C LEU A 5 -35.23 -8.97 -43.05
N ILE A 6 -35.64 -8.05 -42.18
CA ILE A 6 -35.23 -7.97 -40.76
C ILE A 6 -36.41 -8.46 -39.91
N LEU A 7 -36.19 -9.21 -38.83
CA LEU A 7 -37.18 -9.26 -37.75
C LEU A 7 -36.50 -9.21 -36.38
N SER A 8 -36.85 -8.17 -35.63
CA SER A 8 -36.48 -7.99 -34.22
C SER A 8 -37.66 -8.41 -33.36
N THR A 9 -37.40 -9.16 -32.29
CA THR A 9 -38.39 -9.40 -31.22
C THR A 9 -37.72 -9.19 -29.88
N ALA A 10 -38.05 -8.06 -29.25
CA ALA A 10 -37.71 -7.80 -27.86
C ALA A 10 -38.48 -8.73 -26.92
N LEU A 11 -37.84 -9.16 -25.84
CA LEU A 11 -38.52 -9.74 -24.67
C LEU A 11 -38.43 -8.74 -23.53
N ILE A 12 -39.59 -8.29 -23.07
CA ILE A 12 -39.75 -7.25 -22.06
C ILE A 12 -39.59 -7.87 -20.68
N SER A 13 -38.59 -7.41 -19.93
CA SER A 13 -38.41 -7.72 -18.52
C SER A 13 -39.30 -6.83 -17.65
N ILE A 14 -40.13 -7.46 -16.81
CA ILE A 14 -40.87 -6.77 -15.74
C ILE A 14 -40.43 -7.38 -14.41
N PHE A 15 -39.53 -6.68 -13.71
CA PHE A 15 -39.27 -6.91 -12.29
C PHE A 15 -39.73 -5.66 -11.52
N ALA A 16 -40.87 -5.77 -10.85
CA ALA A 16 -41.31 -4.76 -9.90
C ALA A 16 -40.76 -5.12 -8.51
N LEU A 17 -39.70 -4.45 -8.07
CA LEU A 17 -39.33 -4.41 -6.66
C LEU A 17 -39.90 -3.14 -6.03
N SER A 18 -41.01 -3.31 -5.31
CA SER A 18 -41.55 -2.30 -4.40
C SER A 18 -40.64 -2.18 -3.17
N GLY A 19 -40.05 -1.01 -2.96
CA GLY A 19 -39.25 -0.73 -1.76
C GLY A 19 -40.11 -0.38 -0.55
N CYS A 20 -39.70 -0.86 0.63
CA CYS A 20 -40.12 -0.30 1.92
C CYS A 20 -38.98 0.54 2.47
N SER A 21 -39.22 1.85 2.62
CA SER A 21 -38.29 2.81 3.23
C SER A 21 -38.74 3.15 4.64
N ASP A 22 -38.29 2.39 5.65
CA ASP A 22 -38.57 2.73 7.05
C ASP A 22 -37.71 3.90 7.52
N THR A 23 -38.32 5.09 7.56
CA THR A 23 -37.66 6.33 7.99
C THR A 23 -37.86 6.54 9.49
N THR A 24 -37.11 5.81 10.32
CA THR A 24 -37.11 6.10 11.77
C THR A 24 -36.11 7.21 12.10
N LYS A 25 -36.61 8.44 12.21
CA LYS A 25 -35.90 9.51 12.90
C LYS A 25 -35.88 9.19 14.39
N LYS A 26 -34.69 9.08 15.01
CA LYS A 26 -34.57 9.35 16.45
C LYS A 26 -33.34 10.21 16.78
N GLN A 27 -33.72 11.38 17.26
CA GLN A 27 -32.99 12.51 17.81
C GLN A 27 -31.84 12.16 18.78
N THR A 28 -30.82 13.03 18.72
CA THR A 28 -29.67 13.18 19.61
C THR A 28 -29.98 13.04 21.10
N GLN A 29 -29.09 12.38 21.84
CA GLN A 29 -28.67 12.85 23.17
C GLN A 29 -27.16 12.69 23.32
N ILE A 30 -26.52 13.75 23.81
CA ILE A 30 -25.14 13.78 24.28
C ILE A 30 -25.21 13.66 25.80
N GLU A 31 -24.42 12.77 26.41
CA GLU A 31 -24.06 12.94 27.81
C GLU A 31 -22.65 12.40 28.08
N ASN A 32 -21.77 13.30 28.54
CA ASN A 32 -20.50 12.94 29.17
C ASN A 32 -20.79 12.36 30.55
N ASN A 33 -19.99 11.40 31.02
CA ASN A 33 -19.20 11.59 32.24
C ASN A 33 -18.19 10.47 32.54
N GLN A 34 -17.07 10.92 33.14
CA GLN A 34 -16.19 10.26 34.14
C GLN A 34 -15.84 8.77 33.95
N ASP A 35 -14.56 8.46 33.74
CA ASP A 35 -13.50 8.44 34.77
C ASP A 35 -13.77 7.45 35.92
N SER A 36 -13.00 6.36 35.92
CA SER A 36 -12.50 5.75 37.15
C SER A 36 -11.24 4.93 36.86
N SER A 37 -10.10 5.55 37.12
CA SER A 37 -8.83 4.90 37.41
C SER A 37 -8.98 3.69 38.35
N VAL A 38 -8.34 2.55 38.02
CA VAL A 38 -7.83 1.61 39.02
C VAL A 38 -6.43 1.12 38.64
N THR A 39 -5.42 1.78 39.19
CA THR A 39 -4.04 1.27 39.26
C THR A 39 -3.97 0.08 40.24
N LYS A 40 -3.28 -1.01 39.86
CA LYS A 40 -2.67 -1.93 40.84
C LYS A 40 -1.27 -2.36 40.41
N THR A 41 -0.28 -1.76 41.06
CA THR A 41 1.15 -2.07 40.99
C THR A 41 1.52 -3.18 41.98
N SER A 42 2.68 -3.81 41.76
CA SER A 42 3.41 -4.71 42.68
C SER A 42 3.04 -6.21 42.56
N LYS A 43 3.97 -7.15 42.71
CA LYS A 43 5.21 -7.06 43.52
C LYS A 43 6.37 -7.88 42.95
N ASN A 44 7.58 -7.34 43.09
CA ASN A 44 8.85 -8.02 42.84
C ASN A 44 9.12 -9.09 43.92
N SER A 45 9.80 -10.18 43.55
CA SER A 45 10.53 -11.04 44.49
C SER A 45 11.71 -11.72 43.77
N THR A 46 12.83 -11.00 43.73
CA THR A 46 14.16 -11.55 43.47
C THR A 46 14.57 -12.44 44.65
N GLU A 47 15.08 -13.64 44.40
CA GLU A 47 15.81 -14.40 45.43
C GLU A 47 17.10 -14.99 44.85
N SER A 48 18.16 -14.98 45.65
CA SER A 48 19.54 -15.20 45.18
C SER A 48 20.38 -15.90 46.25
N ARG A 49 21.06 -16.99 45.88
CA ARG A 49 22.20 -17.65 46.55
C ARG A 49 22.78 -18.66 45.54
N SER A 50 24.05 -18.62 45.13
CA SER A 50 25.27 -18.99 45.90
C SER A 50 25.19 -20.44 46.39
N SER A 51 26.14 -21.37 46.18
CA SER A 51 27.54 -21.37 45.66
C SER A 51 27.79 -22.74 44.95
N SER A 52 28.95 -23.16 44.41
CA SER A 52 30.37 -22.98 44.77
C SER A 52 31.33 -23.53 43.68
N THR A 53 32.61 -23.15 43.80
CA THR A 53 33.79 -23.45 42.95
C THR A 53 34.15 -24.93 42.77
N SER A 54 34.67 -25.29 41.59
CA SER A 54 35.67 -26.35 41.33
C SER A 54 36.50 -26.00 40.08
N GLU A 55 37.66 -26.65 39.90
CA GLU A 55 38.79 -26.17 39.07
C GLU A 55 38.82 -26.63 37.60
N SER A 56 39.52 -25.82 36.79
CA SER A 56 40.40 -26.13 35.65
C SER A 56 40.25 -27.46 34.87
N THR A 57 39.83 -27.32 33.60
CA THR A 57 40.44 -28.09 32.49
C THR A 57 40.68 -27.17 31.30
N VAL A 58 41.94 -27.04 30.87
CA VAL A 58 42.27 -26.36 29.60
C VAL A 58 41.85 -27.27 28.45
N SER A 59 40.93 -26.81 27.61
CA SER A 59 40.56 -27.49 26.37
C SER A 59 40.48 -26.46 25.24
N SER A 60 41.51 -26.42 24.41
CA SER A 60 41.53 -25.59 23.20
C SER A 60 40.64 -26.23 22.13
N THR A 61 39.35 -25.98 22.20
CA THR A 61 38.44 -26.19 21.08
C THR A 61 38.31 -24.91 20.28
N ASP A 62 38.99 -24.84 19.13
CA ASP A 62 38.72 -23.86 18.08
C ASP A 62 37.25 -23.99 17.67
N THR A 63 36.42 -23.17 18.30
CA THR A 63 35.01 -23.04 17.96
C THR A 63 34.98 -22.12 16.75
N PRO A 64 34.40 -22.54 15.60
CA PRO A 64 34.17 -21.61 14.51
C PRO A 64 33.33 -20.48 15.10
N SER A 65 33.86 -19.25 15.06
CA SER A 65 33.15 -18.09 15.57
C SER A 65 31.84 -18.02 14.81
N LYS A 66 30.75 -18.42 15.49
CA LYS A 66 29.43 -18.42 14.89
C LYS A 66 29.07 -16.96 14.77
N GLU A 67 29.35 -16.41 13.59
CA GLU A 67 29.11 -15.02 13.23
C GLU A 67 27.67 -14.70 13.63
N THR A 68 27.55 -14.05 14.79
CA THR A 68 26.27 -13.57 15.28
C THR A 68 25.90 -12.49 14.31
N ALA A 69 25.02 -12.83 13.36
CA ALA A 69 24.46 -11.90 12.40
C ALA A 69 24.08 -10.65 13.18
N GLN A 70 24.89 -9.60 13.02
CA GLN A 70 24.61 -8.35 13.71
C GLN A 70 23.27 -7.92 13.17
N THR A 71 22.27 -7.83 14.04
CA THR A 71 20.98 -7.24 13.71
C THR A 71 21.23 -5.75 13.59
N THR A 72 21.86 -5.35 12.48
CA THR A 72 22.14 -3.95 12.15
C THR A 72 20.81 -3.26 12.09
N SER A 73 20.56 -2.33 13.01
CA SER A 73 19.33 -1.53 12.98
C SER A 73 19.19 -0.86 11.60
N PRO A 74 17.97 -0.71 11.08
CA PRO A 74 17.75 -0.07 9.80
C PRO A 74 18.33 1.35 9.84
N SER A 75 19.30 1.63 8.97
CA SER A 75 19.91 2.95 8.86
C SER A 75 19.39 3.68 7.63
N PHE A 76 18.64 4.75 7.89
CA PHE A 76 18.21 5.73 6.89
C PHE A 76 19.11 6.98 6.90
N GLU A 77 20.30 6.89 7.49
CA GLU A 77 21.22 8.03 7.59
C GLU A 77 21.61 8.55 6.19
N GLY A 78 21.50 9.86 5.99
CA GLY A 78 21.77 10.53 4.72
C GLY A 78 20.60 10.59 3.72
N TYR A 79 19.48 9.91 3.98
CA TYR A 79 18.29 9.95 3.12
C TYR A 79 17.25 10.98 3.60
N THR A 80 16.46 11.52 2.67
CA THR A 80 15.36 12.44 3.00
C THR A 80 14.13 11.70 3.52
N ALA A 81 13.26 12.41 4.25
CA ALA A 81 11.98 11.86 4.70
C ALA A 81 11.13 11.31 3.54
N GLU A 82 11.16 11.98 2.37
CA GLU A 82 10.48 11.51 1.15
C GLU A 82 11.06 10.17 0.66
N GLN A 83 12.39 10.03 0.59
CA GLN A 83 13.03 8.77 0.19
C GLN A 83 12.70 7.62 1.16
N ILE A 84 12.63 7.91 2.46
CA ILE A 84 12.26 6.93 3.49
C ILE A 84 10.79 6.51 3.34
N GLU A 85 9.88 7.46 3.08
CA GLU A 85 8.48 7.17 2.77
C GLU A 85 8.37 6.27 1.53
N TYR A 86 9.01 6.64 0.42
CA TYR A 86 8.97 5.90 -0.84
C TYR A 86 9.52 4.47 -0.70
N ALA A 87 10.59 4.28 0.09
CA ALA A 87 11.12 2.95 0.41
C ALA A 87 10.11 2.11 1.21
N ARG A 88 9.57 2.67 2.29
CA ARG A 88 8.59 1.97 3.15
C ARG A 88 7.29 1.63 2.41
N VAL A 89 6.78 2.54 1.59
CA VAL A 89 5.61 2.30 0.73
C VAL A 89 5.91 1.18 -0.26
N THR A 90 7.09 1.16 -0.87
CA THR A 90 7.48 0.10 -1.81
C THR A 90 7.41 -1.28 -1.15
N GLU A 91 8.01 -1.46 0.03
CA GLU A 91 7.93 -2.74 0.77
C GLU A 91 6.51 -3.08 1.23
N ALA A 92 5.75 -2.09 1.75
CA ALA A 92 4.36 -2.30 2.15
C ALA A 92 3.49 -2.81 0.99
N ILE A 93 3.67 -2.27 -0.23
CA ILE A 93 2.96 -2.72 -1.44
C ILE A 93 3.44 -4.11 -1.89
N ILE A 94 4.75 -4.40 -1.82
CA ILE A 94 5.30 -5.73 -2.13
C ILE A 94 4.67 -6.78 -1.21
N HIS A 95 4.66 -6.54 0.10
CA HIS A 95 4.06 -7.44 1.08
C HIS A 95 2.53 -7.54 0.93
N TYR A 96 1.82 -6.44 0.64
CA TYR A 96 0.39 -6.44 0.37
C TYR A 96 0.02 -7.39 -0.79
N TYR A 97 0.79 -7.35 -1.89
CA TYR A 97 0.63 -8.26 -3.02
C TYR A 97 1.28 -9.64 -2.83
N LYS A 98 1.80 -9.95 -1.62
CA LYS A 98 2.47 -11.21 -1.28
C LYS A 98 3.69 -11.50 -2.17
N GLY A 99 4.38 -10.45 -2.58
CA GLY A 99 5.66 -10.54 -3.26
C GLY A 99 6.76 -11.00 -2.31
N ASP A 100 7.64 -11.85 -2.83
CA ASP A 100 8.89 -12.27 -2.19
C ASP A 100 10.03 -11.94 -3.16
N TYR A 101 10.41 -10.66 -3.16
CA TYR A 101 11.51 -10.11 -3.95
C TYR A 101 11.89 -8.72 -3.43
N GLN A 102 13.13 -8.32 -3.71
CA GLN A 102 13.61 -6.96 -3.53
C GLN A 102 13.70 -6.30 -4.92
N PRO A 103 13.14 -5.09 -5.14
CA PRO A 103 13.17 -4.45 -6.44
C PRO A 103 14.61 -4.11 -6.87
N VAL A 104 14.88 -4.16 -8.18
CA VAL A 104 16.16 -3.77 -8.79
C VAL A 104 16.16 -2.30 -9.22
N SER A 105 15.00 -1.68 -9.35
CA SER A 105 14.79 -0.28 -9.71
C SER A 105 13.52 0.26 -9.06
N ILE A 106 13.53 1.53 -8.66
CA ILE A 106 12.37 2.26 -8.13
C ILE A 106 12.38 3.67 -8.73
N ASP A 107 11.44 3.95 -9.61
CA ASP A 107 11.17 5.28 -10.14
C ASP A 107 10.03 5.95 -9.37
N VAL A 108 10.19 7.25 -9.08
CA VAL A 108 9.20 8.07 -8.37
C VAL A 108 8.84 9.28 -9.22
N THR A 109 7.53 9.50 -9.40
CA THR A 109 6.98 10.72 -10.01
C THR A 109 6.07 11.41 -9.00
N LYS A 110 6.34 12.70 -8.72
CA LYS A 110 5.48 13.53 -7.86
C LYS A 110 4.44 14.24 -8.71
N ASN A 111 3.17 13.91 -8.52
CA ASN A 111 2.07 14.50 -9.28
C ASN A 111 1.48 15.68 -8.47
N GLY A 112 1.58 16.89 -9.01
CA GLY A 112 0.95 18.08 -8.43
C GLY A 112 -0.59 18.02 -8.50
N GLN A 113 -1.25 18.97 -7.84
CA GLN A 113 -2.72 19.07 -7.81
C GLN A 113 -3.34 19.13 -9.22
N ASN A 114 -4.56 18.59 -9.36
CA ASN A 114 -5.34 18.58 -10.59
C ASN A 114 -4.71 17.81 -11.77
N HIS A 115 -3.96 16.74 -11.48
CA HIS A 115 -3.49 15.80 -12.49
C HIS A 115 -4.59 14.80 -12.89
N GLN A 116 -4.42 14.18 -14.06
CA GLN A 116 -5.34 13.17 -14.59
C GLN A 116 -4.89 11.76 -14.17
N VAL A 117 -5.86 10.87 -13.87
CA VAL A 117 -5.61 9.45 -13.53
C VAL A 117 -4.87 8.71 -14.65
N PHE A 118 -5.34 8.89 -15.89
CA PHE A 118 -4.73 8.32 -17.09
C PHE A 118 -4.15 9.42 -17.98
N PRO A 119 -3.09 9.14 -18.76
CA PRO A 119 -2.44 10.11 -19.64
C PRO A 119 -3.27 10.47 -20.90
N PHE A 120 -4.60 10.43 -20.83
CA PHE A 120 -5.51 10.55 -21.97
C PHE A 120 -6.67 11.53 -21.72
N LYS A 121 -7.10 12.18 -22.80
CA LYS A 121 -8.21 13.15 -22.77
C LYS A 121 -9.50 12.51 -22.26
N GLY A 122 -10.16 13.19 -21.32
CA GLY A 122 -11.41 12.73 -20.70
C GLY A 122 -11.20 11.94 -19.42
N SER A 123 -9.96 11.63 -19.04
CA SER A 123 -9.67 11.03 -17.74
C SER A 123 -10.12 11.91 -16.58
N VAL A 124 -10.59 11.28 -15.50
CA VAL A 124 -10.91 11.95 -14.24
C VAL A 124 -9.69 12.70 -13.70
N ILE A 125 -9.93 13.85 -13.08
CA ILE A 125 -8.94 14.71 -12.44
C ILE A 125 -8.90 14.44 -10.94
N ILE A 126 -7.69 14.22 -10.41
CA ILE A 126 -7.41 14.10 -8.98
C ILE A 126 -7.06 15.51 -8.44
N PRO A 127 -7.84 16.09 -7.52
CA PRO A 127 -7.60 17.46 -7.04
C PRO A 127 -6.39 17.56 -6.09
N GLN A 128 -6.08 16.52 -5.32
CA GLN A 128 -4.91 16.48 -4.44
C GLN A 128 -3.60 16.14 -5.17
N GLU A 129 -2.48 16.32 -4.48
CA GLU A 129 -1.18 15.78 -4.89
C GLU A 129 -1.15 14.26 -4.67
N THR A 130 -0.39 13.55 -5.51
CA THR A 130 -0.12 12.10 -5.35
C THR A 130 1.33 11.79 -5.71
N VAL A 131 1.77 10.58 -5.41
CA VAL A 131 3.05 10.03 -5.84
C VAL A 131 2.79 8.74 -6.61
N THR A 132 3.34 8.63 -7.81
CA THR A 132 3.38 7.39 -8.58
C THR A 132 4.73 6.70 -8.35
N LEU A 133 4.71 5.47 -7.84
CA LEU A 133 5.87 4.59 -7.73
C LEU A 133 5.83 3.55 -8.84
N SER A 134 6.93 3.38 -9.55
CA SER A 134 7.15 2.31 -10.53
C SER A 134 8.39 1.52 -10.14
N PHE A 135 8.21 0.33 -9.58
CA PHE A 135 9.32 -0.51 -9.11
C PHE A 135 9.29 -1.88 -9.78
N SER A 136 10.48 -2.42 -10.09
CA SER A 136 10.61 -3.63 -10.89
C SER A 136 11.44 -4.71 -10.21
N LYS A 137 11.02 -5.97 -10.36
CA LYS A 137 11.79 -7.15 -9.92
C LYS A 137 12.98 -7.44 -10.82
N ASP A 138 12.85 -7.21 -12.12
CA ASP A 138 13.80 -7.67 -13.15
C ASP A 138 13.97 -6.70 -14.34
N ASN A 139 13.45 -5.48 -14.22
CA ASN A 139 13.37 -4.47 -15.29
C ASN A 139 12.52 -4.89 -16.51
N THR A 140 11.73 -5.97 -16.43
CA THR A 140 10.72 -6.29 -17.43
C THR A 140 9.38 -5.64 -17.09
N MET A 141 8.56 -5.35 -18.10
CA MET A 141 7.23 -4.78 -17.86
C MET A 141 6.28 -5.73 -17.10
N ALA A 142 6.50 -7.04 -17.18
CA ALA A 142 5.74 -8.03 -16.42
C ALA A 142 6.19 -8.10 -14.95
N GLY A 143 7.47 -7.86 -14.68
CA GLY A 143 8.06 -7.76 -13.34
C GLY A 143 7.95 -6.38 -12.69
N THR A 144 7.37 -5.39 -13.38
CA THR A 144 7.13 -4.04 -12.85
C THR A 144 5.76 -3.93 -12.19
N THR A 145 5.71 -3.28 -11.03
CA THR A 145 4.47 -2.82 -10.38
C THR A 145 4.45 -1.30 -10.40
N ILE A 146 3.35 -0.73 -10.88
CA ILE A 146 3.09 0.71 -10.85
C ILE A 146 1.89 0.95 -9.93
N ILE A 147 2.04 1.84 -8.96
CA ILE A 147 0.95 2.29 -8.08
C ILE A 147 0.99 3.81 -7.96
N THR A 148 -0.17 4.42 -7.77
CA THR A 148 -0.28 5.83 -7.42
C THR A 148 -0.99 5.95 -6.07
N TYR A 149 -0.41 6.76 -5.17
CA TYR A 149 -0.88 6.89 -3.80
C TYR A 149 -0.90 8.33 -3.30
N SER A 150 -1.73 8.59 -2.29
CA SER A 150 -1.68 9.79 -1.44
C SER A 150 -1.45 9.36 0.01
N SER A 151 -0.55 10.07 0.71
CA SER A 151 -0.33 9.87 2.15
C SER A 151 -1.54 10.36 2.95
N ASN A 152 -1.93 9.60 3.97
CA ASN A 152 -2.95 10.01 4.95
C ASN A 152 -2.32 10.78 6.14
N HIS A 153 -0.98 10.87 6.19
CA HIS A 153 -0.18 11.52 7.25
C HIS A 153 -0.33 10.92 8.66
N ASP A 154 -0.91 9.74 8.79
CA ASP A 154 -1.11 8.98 10.04
C ASP A 154 -0.31 7.66 10.10
N GLY A 155 0.47 7.36 9.05
CA GLY A 155 1.18 6.10 8.88
C GLY A 155 0.52 5.16 7.85
N SER A 156 -0.61 5.56 7.25
CA SER A 156 -1.27 4.85 6.16
C SER A 156 -1.25 5.62 4.84
N ILE A 157 -1.57 4.93 3.75
CA ILE A 157 -1.75 5.51 2.41
C ILE A 157 -3.07 5.08 1.79
N ASN A 158 -3.57 5.94 0.92
CA ASN A 158 -4.66 5.66 -0.01
C ASN A 158 -4.06 5.43 -1.41
N PHE A 159 -4.16 4.22 -1.97
CA PHE A 159 -3.49 3.86 -3.24
C PHE A 159 -4.36 3.08 -4.21
N TYR A 160 -4.00 3.10 -5.49
CA TYR A 160 -4.51 2.19 -6.51
C TYR A 160 -3.37 1.68 -7.41
N LYS A 161 -3.59 0.55 -8.09
CA LYS A 161 -2.60 -0.05 -9.00
C LYS A 161 -2.82 0.42 -10.43
N ASP A 162 -1.85 1.12 -10.98
CA ASP A 162 -1.88 1.61 -12.35
C ASP A 162 -1.76 0.46 -13.37
N PRO A 163 -2.39 0.58 -14.55
CA PRO A 163 -2.11 -0.30 -15.68
C PRO A 163 -0.68 -0.10 -16.19
N ASN A 164 0.12 -1.18 -16.19
CA ASN A 164 1.45 -1.17 -16.82
C ASN A 164 1.41 -0.80 -18.33
N HIS A 165 0.27 -1.05 -18.99
CA HIS A 165 0.05 -0.81 -20.42
C HIS A 165 -1.40 -0.42 -20.73
N TYR A 166 -1.55 0.45 -21.73
CA TYR A 166 -2.84 0.85 -22.31
C TYR A 166 -2.92 0.35 -23.76
N GLN A 167 -3.60 -0.78 -23.98
CA GLN A 167 -3.64 -1.46 -25.29
C GLN A 167 -4.88 -1.17 -26.13
N ASP A 168 -5.93 -0.59 -25.53
CA ASP A 168 -7.21 -0.35 -26.21
C ASP A 168 -7.21 1.00 -26.94
N GLU A 169 -7.55 1.01 -28.23
CA GLU A 169 -7.55 2.26 -29.01
C GLU A 169 -8.58 3.30 -28.54
N ARG A 170 -9.58 2.90 -27.74
CA ARG A 170 -10.54 3.81 -27.13
C ARG A 170 -9.89 4.83 -26.20
N TYR A 171 -8.74 4.53 -25.60
CA TYR A 171 -7.94 5.51 -24.84
C TYR A 171 -7.58 6.76 -25.66
N LEU A 172 -7.47 6.64 -27.00
CA LEU A 172 -7.14 7.74 -27.89
C LEU A 172 -8.37 8.34 -28.61
N LYS A 173 -9.50 7.62 -28.62
CA LYS A 173 -10.64 7.89 -29.51
C LYS A 173 -11.96 8.19 -28.80
N ASP A 174 -12.16 7.72 -27.56
CA ASP A 174 -13.42 7.82 -26.83
C ASP A 174 -13.20 8.40 -25.41
N PRO A 175 -13.15 9.74 -25.26
CA PRO A 175 -12.97 10.40 -23.98
C PRO A 175 -14.02 10.02 -22.92
N SER A 176 -15.25 9.71 -23.33
CA SER A 176 -16.33 9.33 -22.40
C SER A 176 -16.24 7.87 -21.94
N TRP A 177 -15.51 7.02 -22.66
CA TRP A 177 -15.07 5.73 -22.16
C TRP A 177 -13.86 5.87 -21.22
N VAL A 178 -12.89 6.73 -21.55
CA VAL A 178 -11.72 7.02 -20.69
C VAL A 178 -12.14 7.57 -19.33
N GLU A 179 -13.11 8.49 -19.29
CA GLU A 179 -13.71 9.02 -18.06
C GLU A 179 -14.22 7.90 -17.14
N LYS A 180 -15.01 6.98 -17.70
CA LYS A 180 -15.58 5.85 -16.95
C LYS A 180 -14.52 4.87 -16.48
N GLU A 181 -13.52 4.58 -17.30
CA GLU A 181 -12.48 3.61 -16.95
C GLU A 181 -11.49 4.17 -15.91
N SER A 182 -11.19 5.47 -15.98
CA SER A 182 -10.40 6.16 -14.94
C SER A 182 -11.17 6.31 -13.63
N GLN A 183 -12.48 6.58 -13.67
CA GLN A 183 -13.31 6.59 -12.47
C GLN A 183 -13.32 5.22 -11.78
N LYS A 184 -13.50 4.12 -12.52
CA LYS A 184 -13.41 2.75 -11.96
C LYS A 184 -12.08 2.47 -11.26
N LEU A 185 -10.97 2.98 -11.82
CA LEU A 185 -9.66 2.81 -11.19
C LEU A 185 -9.57 3.57 -9.87
N LEU A 186 -10.06 4.82 -9.83
CA LEU A 186 -10.16 5.59 -8.58
C LEU A 186 -11.08 4.93 -7.55
N ASP A 187 -12.22 4.39 -7.97
CA ASP A 187 -13.17 3.68 -7.11
C ASP A 187 -12.59 2.36 -6.56
N SER A 188 -11.54 1.81 -7.20
CA SER A 188 -10.84 0.60 -6.74
C SER A 188 -9.80 0.86 -5.63
N ARG A 189 -9.57 2.13 -5.28
CA ARG A 189 -8.58 2.56 -4.27
C ARG A 189 -8.72 1.79 -2.96
N GLN A 190 -7.58 1.41 -2.42
CA GLN A 190 -7.44 0.71 -1.14
C GLN A 190 -6.69 1.60 -0.14
N GLU A 191 -7.00 1.42 1.13
CA GLU A 191 -6.22 1.96 2.24
C GLU A 191 -5.22 0.89 2.72
N LEU A 192 -4.01 1.32 3.08
CA LEU A 192 -2.92 0.42 3.50
C LEU A 192 -2.06 1.11 4.56
N ASP A 193 -1.95 0.47 5.73
CA ASP A 193 -0.96 0.81 6.75
C ASP A 193 0.46 0.58 6.22
N ILE A 194 1.38 1.48 6.57
CA ILE A 194 2.82 1.33 6.32
C ILE A 194 3.49 0.89 7.65
N PRO A 195 3.65 -0.42 7.92
CA PRO A 195 4.23 -0.85 9.16
C PRO A 195 5.76 -0.68 9.16
N VAL A 196 6.30 -0.15 10.27
CA VAL A 196 7.76 -0.05 10.50
C VAL A 196 8.46 -1.41 10.66
N SER A 197 7.71 -2.52 10.63
CA SER A 197 8.28 -3.87 10.61
C SER A 197 9.10 -4.18 9.35
N TYR A 198 8.90 -3.41 8.28
CA TYR A 198 9.64 -3.54 7.01
C TYR A 198 10.77 -2.51 6.87
N ASP A 199 11.16 -1.82 7.95
CA ASP A 199 12.21 -0.79 7.90
C ASP A 199 13.57 -1.38 7.49
N GLN A 200 13.83 -2.65 7.79
CA GLN A 200 15.09 -3.33 7.43
C GLN A 200 15.19 -3.59 5.93
N GLU A 201 14.08 -3.98 5.31
CA GLU A 201 13.91 -4.18 3.87
C GLU A 201 13.93 -2.82 3.15
N ALA A 202 13.19 -1.83 3.66
CA ALA A 202 13.16 -0.48 3.12
C ALA A 202 14.57 0.16 3.09
N ALA A 203 15.38 -0.04 4.13
CA ALA A 203 16.77 0.43 4.18
C ALA A 203 17.68 -0.25 3.14
N GLN A 204 17.33 -1.42 2.60
CA GLN A 204 18.09 -2.12 1.55
C GLN A 204 17.75 -1.62 0.13
N ILE A 205 16.58 -1.02 -0.07
CA ILE A 205 16.12 -0.52 -1.38
C ILE A 205 16.18 0.99 -1.56
N ILE A 206 16.28 1.76 -0.48
CA ILE A 206 16.24 3.23 -0.51
C ILE A 206 17.29 3.87 -1.43
N SER A 207 18.45 3.22 -1.62
CA SER A 207 19.52 3.63 -2.55
C SER A 207 19.16 3.49 -4.03
N LYS A 208 18.10 2.73 -4.36
CA LYS A 208 17.64 2.45 -5.74
C LYS A 208 16.59 3.45 -6.23
N ILE A 209 16.17 4.38 -5.36
CA ILE A 209 15.09 5.34 -5.58
C ILE A 209 15.58 6.49 -6.46
N GLN A 210 14.91 6.68 -7.60
CA GLN A 210 15.15 7.77 -8.54
C GLN A 210 13.91 8.66 -8.59
N ILE A 211 14.03 9.89 -8.09
CA ILE A 211 12.98 10.90 -8.14
C ILE A 211 13.13 11.68 -9.46
N LYS A 212 12.03 11.79 -10.21
CA LYS A 212 11.95 12.45 -11.53
C LYS A 212 11.31 13.84 -11.46
#